data_AF-A0A8S3TK42-F1
#
_entry.id   AF-A0A8S3TK42-F1
#
_cell.length_a   1.000
_cell.length_b   1.000
_cell.length_c   1.000
_cell.angle_alpha   90.00
_cell.angle_beta   90.00
_cell.angle_gamma   90.00
#
_symmetry.space_group_name_H-M   'P 1'
#
loop_
_entity.id
_entity.type
_entity.pdbx_description
1 polymer ?
#
loop_
_entity_poly.entity_id
_entity_poly.type
_entity_poly.pdbx_seq_one_letter_code
_entity_poly.pdbx_strand_id
1 'polypeptide(L)'
;MVSKLAQQYHGTQRTTVQMKPYLLTFIGGIIGNIRLIECTFNITVQQLTIDHVAVHAYRCDAHQLMSYLKDAWNRFHKPIWLTEFACPHTTSVNEQLRFMKDALPLLEAAPYVFRYSWFTSRYLHHNEELLGKFKTDHHEQSNLTVSQAAVMWREFEKRTKGKTLVSPGVTSLNWLQHFLQQCHNCTVVHIAAHAYRCIAQKIMAYLKQAWDRFHKPIWLTEFACPYTSLVDAQLRLMRELLPLWEAALYVFRYAWFTSRWLHHHDGAWVDGSASLMKEISAELSTLGHYYIKFKFMLLMVSGSLCLLVLNSIILVEASHKKGVGIAWSPQYHCTDEATFTNTHWWYDWRQSPERMHFFNHCPVNTRAGYVPMVNGRHFEKGINISANAQYLLGFNEPDHHDQSNLTVAQAVVMWRELEKHATGKILVSPAVTNLNWLQHFLHQCHNCRVDHVAVHIYRCDAHQIMTKLKQTWDKFHKPIWLTEFACPHTTSVNDQLQFMREVLPLLESAPYVFRYAWFVSRWLHHNDGNWVDGSASLMKENSAELSTLGHYYNNFM
;
A
#
# COMPACT_ATOMS: atom_id res chain seq x y z
N MET A 1 36.36 4.37 2.41
CA MET A 1 35.44 3.96 1.32
C MET A 1 34.54 5.12 0.88
N VAL A 2 33.86 5.81 1.80
CA VAL A 2 32.98 6.98 1.53
C VAL A 2 33.69 8.14 0.82
N SER A 3 34.97 8.41 1.12
CA SER A 3 35.75 9.48 0.46
C SER A 3 36.13 9.18 -0.99
N LYS A 4 36.30 7.91 -1.37
CA LYS A 4 36.65 7.50 -2.75
C LYS A 4 35.43 7.51 -3.69
N LEU A 5 34.23 7.28 -3.17
CA LEU A 5 32.98 7.32 -3.94
C LEU A 5 32.51 8.76 -4.25
N ALA A 6 32.80 9.71 -3.35
CA ALA A 6 32.49 11.12 -3.58
C ALA A 6 33.25 11.72 -4.78
N GLN A 7 34.44 11.19 -5.11
CA GLN A 7 35.23 11.65 -6.26
C GLN A 7 34.74 11.08 -7.62
N GLN A 8 33.98 9.98 -7.63
CA GLN A 8 33.45 9.37 -8.87
C GLN A 8 32.15 10.02 -9.37
N TYR A 9 31.53 10.90 -8.58
CA TYR A 9 30.20 11.48 -8.84
C TYR A 9 30.22 12.79 -9.67
N HIS A 10 31.28 13.05 -10.42
CA HIS A 10 31.44 14.28 -11.22
C HIS A 10 30.83 14.21 -12.64
N GLY A 11 30.00 13.20 -12.96
CA GLY A 11 29.49 12.96 -14.32
C GLY A 11 27.96 13.00 -14.45
N THR A 12 27.47 13.55 -15.56
CA THR A 12 26.07 13.82 -15.94
C THR A 12 25.20 12.60 -16.26
N GLN A 13 25.47 11.40 -15.71
CA GLN A 13 24.68 10.20 -16.01
C GLN A 13 24.30 9.38 -14.78
N ARG A 14 23.14 8.73 -14.88
CA ARG A 14 22.61 7.74 -13.93
C ARG A 14 23.70 6.72 -13.63
N THR A 15 24.22 6.74 -12.40
CA THR A 15 25.35 5.88 -12.03
C THR A 15 24.83 4.78 -11.11
N THR A 16 24.91 3.53 -11.57
CA THR A 16 24.69 2.34 -10.72
C THR A 16 26.02 1.99 -10.08
N VAL A 17 26.11 2.13 -8.77
CA VAL A 17 27.32 1.78 -8.02
C VAL A 17 27.10 0.41 -7.40
N GLN A 18 27.94 -0.57 -7.76
CA GLN A 18 28.02 -1.84 -7.05
C GLN A 18 28.98 -1.70 -5.87
N MET A 19 28.51 -2.05 -4.67
CA MET A 19 29.34 -2.07 -3.47
C MET A 19 29.43 -3.48 -2.90
N LYS A 20 30.64 -3.85 -2.48
CA LYS A 20 30.96 -5.10 -1.76
C LYS A 20 31.56 -4.75 -0.39
N PRO A 21 30.75 -4.55 0.67
CA PRO A 21 31.28 -4.52 2.03
C PRO A 21 31.50 -5.94 2.54
N TYR A 22 32.64 -6.13 3.20
CA TYR A 22 33.01 -7.36 3.90
C TYR A 22 32.73 -7.16 5.39
N LEU A 23 31.88 -8.01 5.99
CA LEU A 23 31.57 -7.95 7.43
C LEU A 23 32.28 -9.11 8.16
N LEU A 24 33.06 -8.80 9.21
CA LEU A 24 33.56 -9.80 10.16
C LEU A 24 32.50 -10.02 11.24
N THR A 25 32.05 -11.26 11.43
CA THR A 25 31.18 -11.64 12.54
C THR A 25 31.93 -12.54 13.54
N PHE A 26 31.76 -12.27 14.84
CA PHE A 26 32.15 -13.16 15.93
C PHE A 26 30.89 -13.82 16.48
N ILE A 27 30.85 -15.15 16.47
CA ILE A 27 29.82 -15.94 17.15
C ILE A 27 30.42 -16.33 18.50
N GLY A 28 29.69 -16.08 19.59
CA GLY A 28 30.20 -16.12 20.96
C GLY A 28 30.69 -17.49 21.44
N GLY A 29 31.61 -17.45 22.41
CA GLY A 29 32.01 -18.59 23.24
C GLY A 29 32.99 -19.56 22.57
N ILE A 30 34.28 -19.37 22.84
CA ILE A 30 35.43 -20.22 22.45
C ILE A 30 35.74 -20.18 20.95
N ILE A 31 36.71 -19.31 20.63
CA ILE A 31 37.53 -19.18 19.40
C ILE A 31 37.14 -20.15 18.26
N GLY A 32 36.37 -19.68 17.27
CA GLY A 32 36.12 -20.47 16.06
C GLY A 32 35.27 -19.79 14.98
N ASN A 33 35.93 -19.34 13.92
CA ASN A 33 35.41 -19.00 12.57
C ASN A 33 34.63 -17.69 12.38
N ILE A 34 35.36 -16.69 11.86
CA ILE A 34 34.84 -15.50 11.21
C ILE A 34 34.28 -15.91 9.82
N ARG A 35 32.99 -15.68 9.56
CA ARG A 35 32.43 -15.77 8.19
C ARG A 35 32.23 -14.37 7.62
N LEU A 36 32.86 -14.14 6.47
CA LEU A 36 32.65 -12.96 5.63
C LEU A 36 31.36 -13.16 4.82
N ILE A 37 30.35 -12.33 5.08
CA ILE A 37 29.13 -12.28 4.26
C ILE A 37 29.28 -11.11 3.29
N GLU A 38 29.32 -11.39 1.98
CA GLU A 38 29.27 -10.38 0.94
C GLU A 38 27.81 -9.98 0.66
N CYS A 39 27.47 -8.72 0.91
CA CYS A 39 26.17 -8.14 0.52
C CYS A 39 26.37 -7.23 -0.68
N THR A 40 25.75 -7.54 -1.83
CA THR A 40 25.79 -6.66 -3.00
C THR A 40 24.53 -5.81 -3.05
N PHE A 41 24.68 -4.49 -3.01
CA PHE A 41 23.58 -3.54 -3.18
C PHE A 41 23.72 -2.80 -4.51
N ASN A 42 22.62 -2.72 -5.27
CA ASN A 42 22.51 -1.88 -6.45
C ASN A 42 21.74 -0.61 -6.07
N ILE A 43 22.43 0.51 -5.93
CA ILE A 43 21.78 1.80 -5.68
C ILE A 43 21.77 2.59 -6.99
N THR A 44 20.56 2.93 -7.46
CA THR A 44 20.39 3.87 -8.57
C THR A 44 20.22 5.26 -7.99
N VAL A 45 21.20 6.12 -8.19
CA VAL A 45 21.12 7.52 -7.73
C VAL A 45 20.71 8.40 -8.90
N GLN A 46 19.62 9.16 -8.72
CA GLN A 46 19.14 10.14 -9.69
C GLN A 46 19.46 11.55 -9.17
N GLN A 47 20.14 12.36 -9.97
CA GLN A 47 20.42 13.75 -9.64
C GLN A 47 19.10 14.52 -9.58
N LEU A 48 18.88 15.33 -8.54
CA LEU A 48 17.73 16.23 -8.46
C LEU A 48 17.87 17.28 -9.58
N THR A 49 17.01 17.21 -10.57
CA THR A 49 16.95 18.17 -11.69
C THR A 49 15.66 18.97 -11.65
N ILE A 50 15.72 20.21 -12.12
CA ILE A 50 14.51 20.97 -12.42
C ILE A 50 13.95 20.43 -13.74
N ASP A 51 12.88 19.66 -13.62
CA ASP A 51 12.26 18.98 -14.77
C ASP A 51 11.27 19.90 -15.51
N HIS A 52 10.68 20.87 -14.80
CA HIS A 52 9.63 21.77 -15.29
C HIS A 52 9.77 23.15 -14.65
N VAL A 53 9.26 24.19 -15.31
CA VAL A 53 9.23 25.56 -14.77
C VAL A 53 7.78 25.93 -14.44
N ALA A 54 7.52 26.21 -13.16
CA ALA A 54 6.21 26.66 -12.69
C ALA A 54 6.09 28.19 -12.87
N VAL A 55 4.98 28.67 -13.44
CA VAL A 55 4.71 30.10 -13.65
C VAL A 55 3.26 30.47 -13.34
N HIS A 56 3.05 31.70 -12.88
CA HIS A 56 1.72 32.33 -12.83
C HIS A 56 1.61 33.33 -13.96
N ALA A 57 0.48 33.35 -14.65
CA ALA A 57 0.22 34.27 -15.74
C ALA A 57 -1.22 34.79 -15.70
N TYR A 58 -1.37 36.01 -15.19
CA TYR A 58 -2.66 36.70 -15.16
C TYR A 58 -2.77 37.66 -16.34
N ARG A 59 -3.61 37.31 -17.33
CA ARG A 59 -3.84 38.08 -18.55
C ARG A 59 -5.30 37.88 -18.97
N CYS A 60 -5.90 38.90 -19.57
CA CYS A 60 -7.25 38.79 -20.15
C CYS A 60 -7.23 38.49 -21.66
N ASP A 61 -6.03 38.54 -22.27
CA ASP A 61 -5.81 38.22 -23.67
C ASP A 61 -5.02 36.90 -23.80
N ALA A 62 -5.54 35.98 -24.62
CA ALA A 62 -4.97 34.65 -24.77
C ALA A 62 -3.62 34.67 -25.51
N HIS A 63 -3.42 35.58 -26.46
CA HIS A 63 -2.15 35.69 -27.19
C HIS A 63 -1.03 36.25 -26.31
N GLN A 64 -1.33 37.23 -25.46
CA GLN A 64 -0.40 37.73 -24.45
C GLN A 64 -0.01 36.65 -23.45
N LEU A 65 -0.96 35.80 -23.03
CA LEU A 65 -0.66 34.63 -22.21
C LEU A 65 0.33 33.72 -22.94
N MET A 66 0.04 33.31 -24.18
CA MET A 66 0.89 32.39 -24.92
C MET A 66 2.28 32.95 -25.21
N SER A 67 2.39 34.25 -25.49
CA SER A 67 3.68 34.94 -25.66
C SER A 67 4.52 34.82 -24.40
N TYR A 68 3.94 35.12 -23.23
CA TYR A 68 4.64 35.03 -21.95
C TYR A 68 5.14 33.60 -21.66
N LEU A 69 4.31 32.58 -21.92
CA LEU A 69 4.70 31.18 -21.71
C LEU A 69 5.82 30.75 -22.68
N LYS A 70 5.77 31.24 -23.92
CA LYS A 70 6.81 30.97 -24.92
C LYS A 70 8.13 31.62 -24.51
N ASP A 71 8.09 32.83 -23.97
CA ASP A 71 9.29 33.51 -23.47
C ASP A 71 9.91 32.76 -22.28
N ALA A 72 9.09 32.29 -21.34
CA ALA A 72 9.55 31.45 -20.24
C ALA A 72 10.19 30.14 -20.75
N TRP A 73 9.55 29.49 -21.73
CA TRP A 73 10.08 28.26 -22.33
C TRP A 73 11.39 28.49 -23.07
N ASN A 74 11.49 29.55 -23.87
CA ASN A 74 12.71 29.93 -24.58
C ASN A 74 13.85 30.27 -23.62
N ARG A 75 13.54 30.83 -22.45
CA ARG A 75 14.54 31.22 -21.47
C ARG A 75 15.10 30.05 -20.68
N PHE A 76 14.24 29.14 -20.24
CA PHE A 76 14.64 28.05 -19.35
C PHE A 76 14.84 26.72 -20.07
N HIS A 77 14.33 26.58 -21.30
CA HIS A 77 14.36 25.34 -22.09
C HIS A 77 13.81 24.13 -21.32
N LYS A 78 12.80 24.36 -20.47
CA LYS A 78 12.08 23.34 -19.70
C LYS A 78 10.58 23.43 -19.97
N PRO A 79 9.86 22.30 -20.00
CA PRO A 79 8.41 22.32 -20.13
C PRO A 79 7.76 23.19 -19.03
N ILE A 80 6.74 23.93 -19.40
CA ILE A 80 6.08 24.93 -18.56
C ILE A 80 4.89 24.32 -17.84
N TRP A 81 4.86 24.48 -16.52
CA TRP A 81 3.68 24.26 -15.72
C TRP A 81 3.06 25.60 -15.34
N LEU A 82 1.95 25.95 -15.98
CA LEU A 82 1.19 27.15 -15.66
C LEU A 82 0.33 26.90 -14.41
N THR A 83 0.87 27.14 -13.22
CA THR A 83 0.21 26.81 -11.95
C THR A 83 -0.99 27.70 -11.65
N GLU A 84 -1.03 28.92 -12.21
CA GLU A 84 -2.18 29.82 -12.11
C GLU A 84 -2.34 30.66 -13.39
N PHE A 85 -3.54 30.67 -13.97
CA PHE A 85 -3.93 31.66 -14.97
C PHE A 85 -5.38 32.12 -14.82
N ALA A 86 -5.62 33.40 -15.09
CA ALA A 86 -6.92 34.05 -15.02
C ALA A 86 -6.88 35.39 -15.76
N CYS A 87 -8.05 35.92 -16.15
CA CYS A 87 -8.18 37.33 -16.48
C CYS A 87 -8.16 38.13 -15.16
N PRO A 88 -7.13 38.95 -14.88
CA PRO A 88 -7.07 39.68 -13.62
C PRO A 88 -8.14 40.78 -13.56
N HIS A 89 -8.51 41.19 -12.34
CA HIS A 89 -9.36 42.35 -12.06
C HIS A 89 -10.83 42.31 -12.52
N THR A 90 -11.30 41.23 -13.16
CA THR A 90 -12.72 41.09 -13.51
C THR A 90 -13.47 40.17 -12.53
N THR A 91 -14.64 40.64 -12.06
CA THR A 91 -15.64 39.81 -11.35
C THR A 91 -16.68 39.22 -12.29
N SER A 92 -16.60 39.53 -13.59
CA SER A 92 -17.56 39.06 -14.60
C SER A 92 -17.26 37.62 -14.98
N VAL A 93 -18.19 36.73 -14.61
CA VAL A 93 -18.16 35.32 -15.06
C VAL A 93 -18.08 35.24 -16.59
N ASN A 94 -18.79 36.12 -17.31
CA ASN A 94 -18.80 36.13 -18.77
C ASN A 94 -17.45 36.51 -19.37
N GLU A 95 -16.73 37.44 -18.75
CA GLU A 95 -15.42 37.89 -19.22
C GLU A 95 -14.35 36.82 -18.98
N GLN A 96 -14.36 36.19 -17.80
CA GLN A 96 -13.50 35.06 -17.52
C GLN A 96 -13.78 33.88 -18.45
N LEU A 97 -15.06 33.56 -18.69
CA LEU A 97 -15.45 32.48 -19.61
C LEU A 97 -15.00 32.78 -21.04
N ARG A 98 -15.04 34.04 -21.48
CA ARG A 98 -14.51 34.44 -22.79
C ARG A 98 -13.00 34.19 -22.86
N PHE A 99 -12.25 34.68 -21.89
CA PHE A 99 -10.81 34.44 -21.82
C PHE A 99 -10.46 32.94 -21.80
N MET A 100 -11.17 32.12 -21.01
CA MET A 100 -10.96 30.67 -20.98
C MET A 100 -11.27 30.00 -22.33
N LYS A 101 -12.33 30.44 -23.03
CA LYS A 101 -12.68 29.93 -24.36
C LYS A 101 -11.54 30.16 -25.36
N ASP A 102 -10.85 31.28 -25.25
CA ASP A 102 -9.77 31.67 -26.15
C ASP A 102 -8.43 31.03 -25.75
N ALA A 103 -8.13 30.94 -24.44
CA ALA A 103 -6.86 30.45 -23.92
C ALA A 103 -6.72 28.92 -23.94
N LEU A 104 -7.76 28.16 -23.57
CA LEU A 104 -7.65 26.71 -23.41
C LEU A 104 -7.22 25.97 -24.69
N PRO A 105 -7.77 26.28 -25.89
CA PRO A 105 -7.31 25.63 -27.12
C PRO A 105 -5.82 25.89 -27.41
N LEU A 106 -5.34 27.10 -27.13
CA LEU A 106 -3.94 27.46 -27.35
C LEU A 106 -3.00 26.77 -26.36
N LEU A 107 -3.41 26.64 -25.09
CA LEU A 107 -2.66 25.92 -24.07
C LEU A 107 -2.55 24.43 -24.39
N GLU A 108 -3.63 23.79 -24.86
CA GLU A 108 -3.62 22.38 -25.25
C GLU A 108 -2.80 22.12 -26.53
N ALA A 109 -2.73 23.09 -27.45
CA ALA A 109 -1.96 22.97 -28.68
C ALA A 109 -0.44 23.20 -28.49
N ALA A 110 -0.03 23.80 -27.36
CA ALA A 110 1.36 24.19 -27.14
C ALA A 110 2.21 23.03 -26.58
N PRO A 111 3.19 22.49 -27.34
CA PRO A 111 3.96 21.31 -26.91
C PRO A 111 4.90 21.60 -25.72
N TYR A 112 5.19 22.87 -25.45
CA TYR A 112 5.99 23.31 -24.32
C TYR A 112 5.17 23.55 -23.05
N VAL A 113 3.82 23.52 -23.12
CA VAL A 113 2.97 23.59 -21.94
C VAL A 113 2.75 22.16 -21.45
N PHE A 114 3.42 21.82 -20.37
CA PHE A 114 3.29 20.52 -19.73
C PHE A 114 1.93 20.36 -19.04
N ARG A 115 1.52 21.38 -18.28
CA ARG A 115 0.27 21.41 -17.50
C ARG A 115 -0.17 22.85 -17.27
N TYR A 116 -1.45 23.05 -16.98
CA TYR A 116 -1.98 24.33 -16.55
C TYR A 116 -3.09 24.16 -15.51
N SER A 117 -3.32 25.19 -14.69
CA SER A 117 -4.40 25.23 -13.71
C SER A 117 -5.03 26.61 -13.71
N TRP A 118 -6.35 26.63 -13.85
CA TRP A 118 -7.13 27.86 -13.82
C TRP A 118 -7.28 28.35 -12.38
N PHE A 119 -7.10 29.65 -12.18
CA PHE A 119 -7.18 30.30 -10.88
C PHE A 119 -8.32 31.33 -10.85
N THR A 120 -9.02 31.42 -9.74
CA THR A 120 -10.04 32.45 -9.53
C THR A 120 -9.34 33.79 -9.25
N SER A 121 -9.43 34.76 -10.16
CA SER A 121 -8.62 36.01 -10.23
C SER A 121 -8.42 36.81 -8.93
N ARG A 122 -7.30 37.53 -8.80
CA ARG A 122 -6.99 38.47 -7.68
C ARG A 122 -7.61 39.87 -7.85
N TYR A 123 -8.09 40.49 -6.76
CA TYR A 123 -8.23 41.95 -6.63
C TYR A 123 -7.42 42.47 -5.42
N LEU A 124 -6.76 43.62 -5.59
CA LEU A 124 -6.01 44.34 -4.56
C LEU A 124 -6.91 45.47 -4.01
N HIS A 125 -7.09 45.48 -2.69
CA HIS A 125 -7.64 46.54 -1.80
C HIS A 125 -9.15 46.66 -1.50
N HIS A 126 -9.38 46.60 -0.17
CA HIS A 126 -10.33 47.31 0.70
C HIS A 126 -11.79 47.43 0.28
N ASN A 127 -12.58 46.36 0.48
CA ASN A 127 -13.95 46.52 0.95
C ASN A 127 -14.40 45.22 1.65
N GLU A 128 -14.46 45.25 2.99
CA GLU A 128 -14.81 44.14 3.88
C GLU A 128 -16.31 43.80 3.93
N GLU A 129 -17.15 44.31 3.03
CA GLU A 129 -18.62 44.24 3.22
C GLU A 129 -19.39 43.25 2.33
N LEU A 130 -18.76 42.51 1.40
CA LEU A 130 -19.50 41.60 0.51
C LEU A 130 -19.15 40.10 0.60
N LEU A 131 -18.30 39.72 1.56
CA LEU A 131 -18.08 38.33 1.92
C LEU A 131 -18.23 38.22 3.42
N GLY A 132 -19.28 37.54 3.88
CA GLY A 132 -19.54 37.30 5.29
C GLY A 132 -18.24 36.93 6.01
N LYS A 133 -17.88 37.75 6.98
CA LYS A 133 -16.66 37.74 7.80
C LYS A 133 -15.95 36.38 7.87
N PHE A 134 -15.12 36.07 6.88
CA PHE A 134 -14.05 35.09 7.03
C PHE A 134 -12.76 35.89 7.09
N LYS A 135 -12.45 36.40 8.29
CA LYS A 135 -11.10 36.85 8.63
C LYS A 135 -10.17 35.64 8.53
N THR A 136 -9.57 35.44 7.36
CA THR A 136 -8.31 34.71 7.28
C THR A 136 -7.25 35.73 6.89
N ASP A 137 -6.30 35.93 7.80
CA ASP A 137 -5.11 36.75 7.56
C ASP A 137 -4.48 36.38 6.21
N HIS A 138 -4.24 37.42 5.40
CA HIS A 138 -3.51 37.47 4.13
C HIS A 138 -4.32 37.53 2.81
N HIS A 139 -4.01 38.62 2.08
CA HIS A 139 -4.57 39.19 0.85
C HIS A 139 -4.57 38.33 -0.44
N GLU A 140 -5.06 37.09 -0.41
CA GLU A 140 -4.96 36.19 -1.58
C GLU A 140 -6.25 35.43 -1.91
N GLN A 141 -7.37 36.14 -2.04
CA GLN A 141 -8.62 35.51 -2.45
C GLN A 141 -9.34 36.31 -3.55
N SER A 142 -10.03 35.55 -4.39
CA SER A 142 -10.87 36.02 -5.48
C SER A 142 -12.11 36.75 -5.00
N ASN A 143 -12.59 37.72 -5.79
CA ASN A 143 -13.91 38.34 -5.59
C ASN A 143 -15.07 37.52 -6.20
N LEU A 144 -14.79 36.37 -6.84
CA LEU A 144 -15.84 35.44 -7.26
C LEU A 144 -16.42 34.74 -6.04
N THR A 145 -17.75 34.71 -5.95
CA THR A 145 -18.43 33.88 -4.96
C THR A 145 -18.15 32.40 -5.26
N VAL A 146 -18.29 31.55 -4.24
CA VAL A 146 -18.19 30.10 -4.38
C VAL A 146 -19.08 29.56 -5.52
N SER A 147 -20.28 30.13 -5.66
CA SER A 147 -21.25 29.74 -6.69
C SER A 147 -20.79 30.12 -8.10
N GLN A 148 -20.18 31.30 -8.24
CA GLN A 148 -19.62 31.74 -9.51
C GLN A 148 -18.43 30.86 -9.92
N ALA A 149 -17.55 30.51 -8.97
CA ALA A 149 -16.45 29.59 -9.22
C ALA A 149 -16.93 28.18 -9.63
N ALA A 150 -17.99 27.67 -9.00
CA ALA A 150 -18.62 26.39 -9.35
C ALA A 150 -19.22 26.37 -10.77
N VAL A 151 -19.81 27.47 -11.23
CA VAL A 151 -20.28 27.61 -12.62
C VAL A 151 -19.11 27.51 -13.60
N MET A 152 -18.03 28.22 -13.31
CA MET A 152 -16.84 28.22 -14.17
C MET A 152 -16.14 26.87 -14.22
N TRP A 153 -16.06 26.16 -13.09
CA TRP A 153 -15.45 24.84 -13.03
C TRP A 153 -16.14 23.83 -13.94
N ARG A 154 -17.48 23.85 -14.00
CA ARG A 154 -18.23 22.96 -14.88
C ARG A 154 -17.93 23.23 -16.36
N GLU A 155 -17.70 24.48 -16.73
CA GLU A 155 -17.28 24.82 -18.10
C GLU A 155 -15.83 24.44 -18.38
N PHE A 156 -14.95 24.52 -17.38
CA PHE A 156 -13.57 24.01 -17.46
C PHE A 156 -13.55 22.50 -17.70
N GLU A 157 -14.24 21.73 -16.86
CA GLU A 157 -14.31 20.26 -16.91
C GLU A 157 -14.86 19.74 -18.25
N LYS A 158 -15.89 20.39 -18.80
CA LYS A 158 -16.45 20.05 -20.13
C LYS A 158 -15.43 20.15 -21.25
N ARG A 159 -14.44 21.03 -21.13
CA ARG A 159 -13.46 21.35 -22.19
C ARG A 159 -12.19 20.52 -22.08
N THR A 160 -11.83 20.10 -20.87
CA THR A 160 -10.63 19.31 -20.58
C THR A 160 -10.85 17.79 -20.66
N LYS A 161 -11.91 17.33 -21.36
CA LYS A 161 -12.42 15.94 -21.37
C LYS A 161 -11.35 14.85 -21.20
N GLY A 162 -11.47 14.05 -20.13
CA GLY A 162 -10.60 12.89 -19.87
C GLY A 162 -9.27 13.18 -19.18
N LYS A 163 -8.94 14.46 -18.90
CA LYS A 163 -7.75 14.83 -18.13
C LYS A 163 -7.98 14.68 -16.63
N THR A 164 -6.93 14.35 -15.88
CA THR A 164 -6.97 14.33 -14.41
C THR A 164 -7.07 15.76 -13.87
N LEU A 165 -8.20 16.10 -13.26
CA LEU A 165 -8.42 17.42 -12.69
C LEU A 165 -7.99 17.47 -11.21
N VAL A 166 -7.33 18.56 -10.86
CA VAL A 166 -6.88 18.90 -9.50
C VAL A 166 -7.69 20.12 -9.07
N SER A 167 -8.15 20.18 -7.82
CA SER A 167 -8.98 21.28 -7.33
C SER A 167 -8.35 22.66 -7.62
N PRO A 168 -9.14 23.75 -7.57
CA PRO A 168 -8.56 25.09 -7.48
C PRO A 168 -7.52 25.15 -6.34
N GLY A 169 -6.43 25.88 -6.56
CA GLY A 169 -5.41 26.13 -5.55
C GLY A 169 -5.97 26.99 -4.42
N VAL A 170 -5.92 26.49 -3.18
CA VAL A 170 -6.52 27.19 -2.04
C VAL A 170 -5.57 27.31 -0.85
N THR A 171 -5.69 28.42 -0.12
CA THR A 171 -5.16 28.61 1.23
C THR A 171 -6.21 28.33 2.31
N SER A 172 -7.49 28.20 1.92
CA SER A 172 -8.65 27.99 2.81
C SER A 172 -9.37 26.69 2.51
N LEU A 173 -9.28 25.72 3.44
CA LEU A 173 -10.01 24.45 3.32
C LEU A 173 -11.53 24.62 3.46
N ASN A 174 -11.99 25.65 4.17
CA ASN A 174 -13.44 25.94 4.28
C ASN A 174 -14.00 26.42 2.95
N TRP A 175 -13.27 27.30 2.25
CA TRP A 175 -13.67 27.75 0.92
C TRP A 175 -13.77 26.57 -0.05
N LEU A 176 -12.75 25.70 -0.06
CA LEU A 176 -12.73 24.51 -0.92
C LEU A 176 -13.89 23.57 -0.61
N GLN A 177 -14.21 23.37 0.66
CA GLN A 177 -15.35 22.55 1.07
C GLN A 177 -16.66 23.12 0.53
N HIS A 178 -16.90 24.42 0.66
CA HIS A 178 -18.09 25.06 0.10
C HIS A 178 -18.13 25.00 -1.43
N PHE A 179 -16.98 25.16 -2.08
CA PHE A 179 -16.87 25.00 -3.54
C PHE A 179 -17.26 23.60 -3.99
N LEU A 180 -16.69 22.56 -3.37
CA LEU A 180 -17.01 21.16 -3.71
C LEU A 180 -18.49 20.84 -3.45
N GLN A 181 -19.11 21.43 -2.42
CA GLN A 181 -20.55 21.30 -2.15
C GLN A 181 -21.40 21.94 -3.26
N GLN A 182 -21.03 23.12 -3.76
CA GLN A 182 -21.82 23.87 -4.75
C GLN A 182 -21.57 23.43 -6.20
N CYS A 183 -20.42 22.80 -6.47
CA CYS A 183 -20.07 22.37 -7.82
C CYS A 183 -20.93 21.20 -8.33
N HIS A 184 -21.50 20.39 -7.43
CA HIS A 184 -22.37 19.22 -7.70
C HIS A 184 -21.81 18.28 -8.81
N ASN A 185 -21.21 17.16 -8.41
CA ASN A 185 -20.62 16.14 -9.29
C ASN A 185 -19.38 16.57 -10.10
N CYS A 186 -18.69 17.63 -9.69
CA CYS A 186 -17.42 18.01 -10.31
C CYS A 186 -16.31 17.01 -9.98
N THR A 187 -15.57 16.56 -11.00
CA THR A 187 -14.47 15.62 -10.82
C THR A 187 -13.23 16.35 -10.27
N VAL A 188 -12.84 16.00 -9.05
CA VAL A 188 -11.57 16.45 -8.44
C VAL A 188 -10.83 15.22 -7.93
N VAL A 189 -9.68 14.92 -8.54
CA VAL A 189 -8.87 13.74 -8.22
C VAL A 189 -7.82 14.06 -7.15
N HIS A 190 -7.30 15.28 -7.14
CA HIS A 190 -6.28 15.76 -6.20
C HIS A 190 -6.69 17.11 -5.60
N ILE A 191 -6.23 17.40 -4.38
CA ILE A 191 -6.40 18.72 -3.75
C ILE A 191 -5.19 19.59 -4.04
N ALA A 192 -5.37 20.72 -4.72
CA ALA A 192 -4.34 21.76 -4.82
C ALA A 192 -4.33 22.63 -3.56
N ALA A 193 -3.20 22.68 -2.88
CA ALA A 193 -3.01 23.44 -1.64
C ALA A 193 -1.90 24.48 -1.81
N HIS A 194 -2.13 25.70 -1.30
CA HIS A 194 -1.12 26.75 -1.18
C HIS A 194 -0.74 26.92 0.29
N ALA A 195 0.55 26.81 0.60
CA ALA A 195 1.06 26.88 1.97
C ALA A 195 2.17 27.93 2.12
N TYR A 196 1.77 29.16 2.40
CA TYR A 196 2.69 30.26 2.64
C TYR A 196 3.01 30.38 4.13
N ARG A 197 3.99 29.59 4.61
CA ARG A 197 4.44 29.60 6.02
C ARG A 197 5.93 29.36 6.07
N CYS A 198 6.62 30.06 6.98
CA CYS A 198 8.06 29.87 7.19
C CYS A 198 8.42 28.73 8.14
N ILE A 199 7.43 27.99 8.65
CA ILE A 199 7.62 26.91 9.63
C ILE A 199 7.10 25.62 9.02
N ALA A 200 7.98 24.65 8.86
CA ALA A 200 7.67 23.42 8.13
C ALA A 200 6.50 22.64 8.76
N GLN A 201 6.46 22.55 10.10
CA GLN A 201 5.41 21.84 10.84
C GLN A 201 4.04 22.48 10.64
N LYS A 202 3.97 23.81 10.46
CA LYS A 202 2.69 24.49 10.18
C LYS A 202 2.16 24.14 8.80
N ILE A 203 3.04 23.97 7.81
CA ILE A 203 2.65 23.47 6.49
C ILE A 203 2.15 22.04 6.62
N MET A 204 2.86 21.17 7.34
CA MET A 204 2.43 19.78 7.54
C MET A 204 1.08 19.65 8.24
N ALA A 205 0.84 20.43 9.28
CA ALA A 205 -0.45 20.46 9.96
C ALA A 205 -1.58 20.87 9.00
N TYR A 206 -1.35 21.86 8.16
CA TYR A 206 -2.30 22.29 7.13
C TYR A 206 -2.59 21.19 6.11
N LEU A 207 -1.56 20.52 5.59
CA LEU A 207 -1.73 19.43 4.63
C LEU A 207 -2.43 18.22 5.26
N LYS A 208 -2.11 17.87 6.51
CA LYS A 208 -2.81 16.80 7.23
C LYS A 208 -4.29 17.11 7.40
N GLN A 209 -4.64 18.36 7.75
CA GLN A 209 -6.04 18.78 7.85
C GLN A 209 -6.77 18.68 6.50
N ALA A 210 -6.10 19.03 5.40
CA ALA A 210 -6.67 18.88 4.06
C ALA A 210 -6.92 17.40 3.71
N TRP A 211 -5.97 16.53 4.03
CA TRP A 211 -6.09 15.08 3.81
C TRP A 211 -7.24 14.49 4.61
N ASP A 212 -7.29 14.78 5.92
CA ASP A 212 -8.33 14.26 6.82
C ASP A 212 -9.73 14.75 6.44
N ARG A 213 -9.82 15.94 5.83
CA ARG A 213 -11.09 16.51 5.41
C ARG A 213 -11.58 15.95 4.08
N PHE A 214 -10.70 15.80 3.10
CA PHE A 214 -11.10 15.52 1.72
C PHE A 214 -10.77 14.11 1.25
N HIS A 215 -9.91 13.37 1.97
CA HIS A 215 -9.46 12.02 1.65
C HIS A 215 -8.98 11.87 0.19
N LYS A 216 -8.30 12.90 -0.30
CA LYS A 216 -7.79 13.00 -1.67
C LYS A 216 -6.31 13.36 -1.65
N PRO A 217 -5.47 12.75 -2.50
CA PRO A 217 -4.05 13.04 -2.49
C PRO A 217 -3.80 14.54 -2.74
N ILE A 218 -2.86 15.11 -2.01
CA ILE A 218 -2.60 16.54 -2.00
C ILE A 218 -1.48 16.84 -2.99
N TRP A 219 -1.76 17.81 -3.84
CA TRP A 219 -0.76 18.51 -4.62
C TRP A 219 -0.49 19.85 -3.94
N LEU A 220 0.67 20.00 -3.33
CA LEU A 220 1.10 21.30 -2.82
C LEU A 220 1.58 22.15 -3.99
N THR A 221 0.65 22.83 -4.65
CA THR A 221 0.94 23.54 -5.90
C THR A 221 1.82 24.76 -5.66
N GLU A 222 1.77 25.33 -4.45
CA GLU A 222 2.62 26.45 -4.06
C GLU A 222 2.98 26.40 -2.57
N PHE A 223 4.24 26.65 -2.26
CA PHE A 223 4.68 26.95 -0.90
C PHE A 223 5.88 27.89 -0.92
N ALA A 224 5.96 28.72 0.11
CA ALA A 224 7.07 29.64 0.33
C ALA A 224 7.11 30.06 1.80
N CYS A 225 8.27 30.55 2.27
CA CYS A 225 8.32 31.42 3.43
C CYS A 225 7.93 32.83 2.97
N PRO A 226 6.76 33.36 3.34
CA PRO A 226 6.34 34.68 2.87
C PRO A 226 7.12 35.80 3.55
N TYR A 227 7.14 36.99 2.93
CA TYR A 227 7.69 38.23 3.49
C TYR A 227 9.20 38.20 3.80
N THR A 228 9.97 37.38 3.08
CA THR A 228 11.44 37.38 3.16
C THR A 228 12.07 37.30 1.78
N SER A 229 13.09 38.14 1.56
CA SER A 229 13.98 38.07 0.40
C SER A 229 15.22 37.21 0.68
N LEU A 230 15.38 36.68 1.90
CA LEU A 230 16.55 35.90 2.28
C LEU A 230 16.48 34.49 1.70
N VAL A 231 17.42 34.19 0.80
CA VAL A 231 17.61 32.86 0.21
C VAL A 231 17.74 31.80 1.30
N ASP A 232 18.46 32.09 2.38
CA ASP A 232 18.64 31.17 3.50
C ASP A 232 17.34 30.78 4.20
N ALA A 233 16.37 31.70 4.32
CA ALA A 233 15.10 31.40 4.95
C ALA A 233 14.27 30.44 4.09
N GLN A 234 14.31 30.63 2.77
CA GLN A 234 13.69 29.73 1.81
C GLN A 234 14.37 28.35 1.81
N LEU A 235 15.71 28.31 1.80
CA LEU A 235 16.49 27.06 1.84
C LEU A 235 16.29 26.28 3.14
N ARG A 236 16.22 26.97 4.29
CA ARG A 236 15.89 26.32 5.58
C ARG A 236 14.52 25.66 5.52
N LEU A 237 13.50 26.38 5.04
CA LEU A 237 12.16 25.84 4.90
C LEU A 237 12.15 24.60 3.99
N MET A 238 12.84 24.64 2.84
CA MET A 238 12.96 23.49 1.93
C MET A 238 13.66 22.30 2.61
N ARG A 239 14.76 22.53 3.33
CA ARG A 239 15.52 21.49 4.06
C ARG A 239 14.68 20.78 5.11
N GLU A 240 13.84 21.52 5.82
CA GLU A 240 12.95 20.97 6.85
C GLU A 240 11.75 20.22 6.26
N LEU A 241 11.20 20.69 5.13
CA LEU A 241 9.99 20.11 4.53
C LEU A 241 10.24 18.83 3.74
N LEU A 242 11.34 18.77 3.01
CA LEU A 242 11.65 17.65 2.12
C LEU A 242 11.53 16.27 2.81
N PRO A 243 12.13 16.01 3.99
CA PRO A 243 11.97 14.72 4.67
C PRO A 243 10.55 14.48 5.20
N LEU A 244 9.84 15.55 5.60
CA LEU A 244 8.48 15.44 6.16
C LEU A 244 7.45 15.03 5.09
N TRP A 245 7.64 15.44 3.85
CA TRP A 245 6.69 15.18 2.77
C TRP A 245 6.88 13.82 2.14
N GLU A 246 8.13 13.37 1.99
CA GLU A 246 8.40 12.00 1.55
C GLU A 246 7.87 10.95 2.55
N ALA A 247 7.79 11.30 3.84
CA ALA A 247 7.15 10.46 4.85
C ALA A 247 5.60 10.54 4.85
N ALA A 248 5.03 11.57 4.22
CA ALA A 248 3.60 11.81 4.21
C ALA A 248 2.95 11.21 2.95
N LEU A 249 2.39 10.01 3.07
CA LEU A 249 1.71 9.28 1.97
C LEU A 249 0.58 10.07 1.29
N TYR A 250 0.08 11.12 1.92
CA TYR A 250 -0.97 11.99 1.39
C TYR A 250 -0.44 13.17 0.57
N VAL A 251 0.88 13.47 0.59
CA VAL A 251 1.50 14.49 -0.26
C VAL A 251 1.99 13.81 -1.54
N PHE A 252 1.22 13.95 -2.61
CA PHE A 252 1.50 13.29 -3.88
C PHE A 252 2.59 14.01 -4.69
N ARG A 253 2.53 15.35 -4.72
CA ARG A 253 3.45 16.20 -5.49
C ARG A 253 3.55 17.59 -4.84
N TYR A 254 4.58 18.34 -5.21
CA TYR A 254 4.81 19.71 -4.74
C TYR A 254 5.43 20.61 -5.82
N ALA A 255 5.20 21.92 -5.73
CA ALA A 255 5.90 22.95 -6.51
C ALA A 255 6.33 24.08 -5.57
N TRP A 256 7.62 24.44 -5.66
CA TRP A 256 8.15 25.58 -4.93
C TRP A 256 7.78 26.88 -5.62
N PHE A 257 7.37 27.88 -4.84
CA PHE A 257 7.07 29.22 -5.33
C PHE A 257 7.98 30.24 -4.66
N THR A 258 8.71 31.03 -5.45
CA THR A 258 9.50 32.14 -4.91
C THR A 258 8.57 33.32 -4.64
N SER A 259 8.46 33.74 -3.37
CA SER A 259 7.49 34.76 -2.96
C SER A 259 7.61 36.09 -3.72
N ARG A 260 6.46 36.77 -3.85
CA ARG A 260 6.18 37.93 -4.71
C ARG A 260 6.93 39.24 -4.37
N TRP A 261 7.80 39.26 -3.35
CA TRP A 261 8.33 40.52 -2.81
C TRP A 261 9.87 40.53 -2.75
N LEU A 262 10.49 40.71 -3.91
CA LEU A 262 11.80 41.38 -3.99
C LEU A 262 11.47 42.87 -4.15
N HIS A 263 11.89 43.69 -3.18
CA HIS A 263 11.49 45.09 -3.10
C HIS A 263 11.86 45.89 -4.35
N HIS A 264 10.96 46.83 -4.64
CA HIS A 264 11.06 47.92 -5.59
C HIS A 264 12.17 48.90 -5.16
N HIS A 265 13.18 49.10 -6.01
CA HIS A 265 13.87 50.38 -6.16
C HIS A 265 14.12 50.56 -7.67
N ASP A 266 13.62 51.67 -8.22
CA ASP A 266 14.00 52.21 -9.54
C ASP A 266 13.32 51.68 -10.82
N GLY A 267 12.01 51.40 -10.76
CA GLY A 267 11.15 51.40 -11.97
C GLY A 267 11.42 50.33 -13.04
N ALA A 268 12.39 49.45 -12.84
CA ALA A 268 12.64 48.27 -13.66
C ALA A 268 12.34 47.00 -12.85
N TRP A 269 11.52 46.10 -13.41
CA TRP A 269 11.33 44.76 -12.86
C TRP A 269 12.65 43.98 -12.99
N VAL A 270 13.47 43.98 -11.94
CA VAL A 270 14.69 43.18 -11.92
C VAL A 270 14.32 41.76 -11.52
N ASP A 271 14.44 40.84 -12.48
CA ASP A 271 14.15 39.43 -12.29
C ASP A 271 15.21 38.72 -11.42
N GLY A 272 15.12 38.92 -10.11
CA GLY A 272 15.91 38.18 -9.12
C GLY A 272 15.48 36.71 -8.97
N SER A 273 14.45 36.25 -9.70
CA SER A 273 14.05 34.84 -9.67
C SER A 273 15.05 33.96 -10.41
N ALA A 274 15.71 34.45 -11.47
CA ALA A 274 16.67 33.66 -12.24
C ALA A 274 17.99 33.42 -11.48
N SER A 275 18.53 34.42 -10.79
CA SER A 275 19.72 34.26 -9.93
C SER A 275 19.39 33.38 -8.72
N LEU A 276 18.25 33.61 -8.08
CA LEU A 276 17.75 32.78 -6.98
C LEU A 276 17.50 31.34 -7.42
N MET A 277 16.92 31.10 -8.59
CA MET A 277 16.71 29.76 -9.14
C MET A 277 18.03 29.08 -9.49
N LYS A 278 19.06 29.84 -9.91
CA LYS A 278 20.41 29.31 -10.15
C LYS A 278 21.08 28.91 -8.83
N GLU A 279 20.96 29.73 -7.79
CA GLU A 279 21.45 29.43 -6.43
C GLU A 279 20.69 28.27 -5.80
N ILE A 280 19.36 28.24 -5.88
CA ILE A 280 18.52 27.12 -5.44
C ILE A 280 18.84 25.86 -6.25
N SER A 281 19.10 25.95 -7.56
CA SER A 281 19.50 24.78 -8.37
C SER A 281 20.88 24.25 -7.97
N ALA A 282 21.83 25.13 -7.65
CA ALA A 282 23.14 24.75 -7.14
C ALA A 282 23.02 24.12 -5.74
N GLU A 283 22.22 24.72 -4.86
CA GLU A 283 21.93 24.20 -3.53
C GLU A 283 21.09 22.92 -3.57
N LEU A 284 20.15 22.74 -4.50
CA LEU A 284 19.43 21.48 -4.71
C LEU A 284 20.37 20.36 -5.17
N SER A 285 21.41 20.70 -5.92
CA SER A 285 22.47 19.75 -6.26
C SER A 285 23.27 19.38 -4.99
N THR A 286 23.62 20.36 -4.15
CA THR A 286 24.29 20.15 -2.85
C THR A 286 23.42 19.40 -1.85
N LEU A 287 22.14 19.73 -1.75
CA LEU A 287 21.11 19.07 -0.97
C LEU A 287 20.82 17.68 -1.51
N GLY A 288 20.90 17.47 -2.82
CA GLY A 288 20.95 16.16 -3.43
C GLY A 288 22.12 15.34 -2.89
N HIS A 289 23.32 15.92 -2.78
CA HIS A 289 24.46 15.25 -2.15
C HIS A 289 24.26 14.98 -0.65
N TYR A 290 23.68 15.92 0.11
CA TYR A 290 23.35 15.71 1.52
C TYR A 290 22.21 14.71 1.72
N TYR A 291 21.24 14.67 0.81
CA TYR A 291 20.14 13.73 0.75
C TYR A 291 20.63 12.33 0.38
N ILE A 292 21.58 12.20 -0.55
CA ILE A 292 22.28 10.95 -0.83
C ILE A 292 23.07 10.53 0.41
N LYS A 293 23.79 11.45 1.07
CA LYS A 293 24.48 11.17 2.34
C LYS A 293 23.51 10.85 3.49
N PHE A 294 22.29 11.40 3.50
CA PHE A 294 21.26 11.17 4.51
C PHE A 294 20.50 9.88 4.26
N LYS A 295 20.17 9.52 3.01
CA LYS A 295 19.70 8.17 2.62
C LYS A 295 20.79 7.12 2.82
N PHE A 296 22.05 7.45 2.55
CA PHE A 296 23.20 6.59 2.86
C PHE A 296 23.37 6.45 4.37
N MET A 297 23.27 7.52 5.16
CA MET A 297 23.23 7.46 6.62
C MET A 297 21.98 6.73 7.11
N LEU A 298 20.80 6.89 6.50
CA LEU A 298 19.58 6.16 6.85
C LEU A 298 19.64 4.71 6.42
N LEU A 299 20.44 4.33 5.41
CA LEU A 299 20.70 2.95 5.00
C LEU A 299 21.78 2.29 5.88
N MET A 300 22.76 3.06 6.32
CA MET A 300 23.81 2.63 7.26
C MET A 300 23.27 2.61 8.69
N VAL A 301 22.43 3.58 9.06
CA VAL A 301 21.68 3.68 10.31
C VAL A 301 20.51 2.72 10.24
N SER A 302 19.77 2.51 9.16
CA SER A 302 18.80 1.39 9.11
C SER A 302 19.51 0.04 9.16
N GLY A 303 20.70 -0.10 8.56
CA GLY A 303 21.56 -1.27 8.75
C GLY A 303 22.05 -1.46 10.19
N SER A 304 22.23 -0.37 10.96
CA SER A 304 22.77 -0.38 12.33
C SER A 304 21.68 -0.27 13.43
N LEU A 305 20.51 0.30 13.13
CA LEU A 305 19.28 0.37 13.93
C LEU A 305 18.48 -0.92 13.73
N CYS A 306 18.60 -1.60 12.58
CA CYS A 306 18.13 -2.99 12.45
C CYS A 306 18.78 -3.85 13.54
N LEU A 307 20.05 -3.63 13.88
CA LEU A 307 20.76 -4.34 14.95
C LEU A 307 20.37 -3.93 16.40
N LEU A 308 19.84 -2.71 16.63
CA LEU A 308 19.44 -2.25 17.98
C LEU A 308 17.93 -2.37 18.26
N VAL A 309 17.08 -2.25 17.23
CA VAL A 309 15.63 -2.50 17.34
C VAL A 309 15.32 -4.01 17.35
N LEU A 310 16.24 -4.85 16.85
CA LEU A 310 16.18 -6.32 16.97
C LEU A 310 16.17 -6.83 18.43
N ASN A 311 16.43 -5.99 19.43
CA ASN A 311 16.33 -6.38 20.84
C ASN A 311 15.11 -5.80 21.59
N SER A 312 14.23 -4.97 21.01
CA SER A 312 13.14 -4.39 21.84
C SER A 312 11.78 -4.08 21.22
N ILE A 313 11.55 -3.97 19.89
CA ILE A 313 10.16 -3.92 19.35
C ILE A 313 10.12 -4.56 17.95
N ILE A 314 9.71 -5.82 17.89
CA ILE A 314 9.09 -6.48 16.73
C ILE A 314 7.66 -6.85 17.15
N LEU A 315 6.66 -6.19 16.56
CA LEU A 315 5.40 -6.86 16.25
C LEU A 315 5.47 -7.14 14.75
N VAL A 316 5.94 -8.34 14.39
CA VAL A 316 5.59 -8.96 13.10
C VAL A 316 4.07 -9.09 13.14
N GLU A 317 3.37 -8.44 12.23
CA GLU A 317 1.95 -8.77 12.06
C GLU A 317 1.89 -10.16 11.39
N ALA A 318 1.36 -11.14 12.12
CA ALA A 318 1.15 -12.49 11.63
C ALA A 318 0.36 -12.46 10.32
N SER A 319 0.77 -13.20 9.28
CA SER A 319 -0.05 -13.33 8.07
C SER A 319 -1.43 -13.81 8.41
N HIS A 320 -2.40 -13.05 7.90
CA HIS A 320 -3.81 -13.39 7.93
C HIS A 320 -4.15 -14.65 7.10
N LYS A 321 -3.23 -15.12 6.24
CA LYS A 321 -3.36 -16.36 5.44
C LYS A 321 -2.92 -17.61 6.20
N LYS A 322 -1.88 -17.50 7.04
CA LYS A 322 -1.24 -18.64 7.71
C LYS A 322 -2.10 -19.21 8.83
N GLY A 323 -2.46 -20.48 8.73
CA GLY A 323 -3.19 -21.23 9.75
C GLY A 323 -2.56 -22.56 10.10
N VAL A 324 -3.23 -23.35 10.93
CA VAL A 324 -2.76 -24.68 11.34
C VAL A 324 -3.94 -25.64 11.54
N GLY A 325 -3.81 -26.88 11.05
CA GLY A 325 -4.70 -27.98 11.42
C GLY A 325 -4.20 -28.63 12.71
N ILE A 326 -4.93 -28.46 13.81
CA ILE A 326 -4.56 -28.99 15.13
C ILE A 326 -5.14 -30.39 15.29
N ALA A 327 -4.24 -31.35 15.55
CA ALA A 327 -4.61 -32.73 15.81
C ALA A 327 -5.61 -32.85 16.97
N TRP A 328 -6.55 -33.78 16.83
CA TRP A 328 -7.63 -33.99 17.80
C TRP A 328 -7.18 -34.90 18.96
N SER A 329 -8.11 -35.53 19.67
CA SER A 329 -7.80 -36.49 20.75
C SER A 329 -7.33 -37.85 20.19
N PRO A 330 -6.35 -38.53 20.83
CA PRO A 330 -5.62 -38.15 22.06
C PRO A 330 -4.35 -37.29 21.83
N GLN A 331 -4.11 -36.81 20.61
CA GLN A 331 -2.89 -36.05 20.25
C GLN A 331 -2.85 -34.64 20.86
N TYR A 332 -4.01 -34.06 21.11
CA TYR A 332 -4.15 -32.69 21.58
C TYR A 332 -3.71 -32.52 23.04
N HIS A 333 -2.83 -31.56 23.30
CA HIS A 333 -2.55 -31.06 24.64
C HIS A 333 -3.15 -29.67 24.82
N CYS A 334 -3.53 -29.32 26.06
CA CYS A 334 -4.28 -28.09 26.37
C CYS A 334 -3.62 -26.79 25.94
N THR A 335 -2.31 -26.80 25.68
CA THR A 335 -1.54 -25.63 25.25
C THR A 335 -1.18 -25.63 23.77
N ASP A 336 -1.63 -26.63 23.00
CA ASP A 336 -1.28 -26.75 21.57
C ASP A 336 -1.79 -25.54 20.78
N GLU A 337 -3.02 -25.09 21.05
CA GLU A 337 -3.58 -23.89 20.44
C GLU A 337 -2.72 -22.64 20.71
N ALA A 338 -2.28 -22.48 21.95
CA ALA A 338 -1.49 -21.32 22.40
C ALA A 338 -0.04 -21.34 21.88
N THR A 339 0.47 -22.52 21.51
CA THR A 339 1.84 -22.71 21.01
C THR A 339 2.05 -22.02 19.65
N PHE A 340 1.03 -22.04 18.79
CA PHE A 340 1.11 -21.45 17.45
C PHE A 340 0.82 -19.94 17.44
N THR A 341 1.65 -19.15 18.11
CA THR A 341 1.43 -17.71 18.36
C THR A 341 1.29 -16.84 17.11
N ASN A 342 1.84 -17.27 15.98
CA ASN A 342 1.92 -16.45 14.76
C ASN A 342 1.06 -17.01 13.61
N THR A 343 -0.03 -17.71 13.95
CA THR A 343 -1.06 -18.16 13.00
C THR A 343 -2.33 -17.35 13.20
N HIS A 344 -3.11 -17.08 12.15
CA HIS A 344 -4.31 -16.24 12.26
C HIS A 344 -5.60 -17.05 12.41
N TRP A 345 -5.58 -18.31 12.02
CA TRP A 345 -6.73 -19.20 12.06
C TRP A 345 -6.29 -20.65 12.27
N TRP A 346 -7.21 -21.49 12.74
CA TRP A 346 -6.94 -22.91 12.94
C TRP A 346 -8.21 -23.74 12.81
N TYR A 347 -8.07 -25.04 12.59
CA TYR A 347 -9.18 -25.99 12.53
C TYR A 347 -8.72 -27.36 13.03
N ASP A 348 -9.65 -28.26 13.32
CA ASP A 348 -9.39 -29.61 13.85
C ASP A 348 -10.26 -30.69 13.17
N TRP A 349 -10.72 -30.41 11.94
CA TRP A 349 -11.66 -31.25 11.17
C TRP A 349 -13.03 -31.47 11.84
N ARG A 350 -13.34 -30.76 12.93
CA ARG A 350 -14.62 -30.84 13.64
C ARG A 350 -15.45 -29.58 13.45
N GLN A 351 -16.69 -29.67 13.90
CA GLN A 351 -17.66 -28.57 13.87
C GLN A 351 -17.43 -27.58 15.01
N SER A 352 -16.76 -28.00 16.09
CA SER A 352 -16.54 -27.22 17.28
C SER A 352 -15.39 -27.82 18.13
N PRO A 353 -14.59 -26.99 18.83
CA PRO A 353 -13.42 -27.45 19.58
C PRO A 353 -13.75 -27.95 20.99
N GLU A 354 -14.98 -27.72 21.50
CA GLU A 354 -15.35 -28.04 22.89
C GLU A 354 -15.24 -29.54 23.18
N ARG A 355 -15.56 -30.40 22.20
CA ARG A 355 -15.36 -31.85 22.35
C ARG A 355 -13.89 -32.21 22.47
N MET A 356 -13.01 -31.55 21.71
CA MET A 356 -11.56 -31.75 21.82
C MET A 356 -11.08 -31.40 23.23
N HIS A 357 -11.51 -30.27 23.79
CA HIS A 357 -11.16 -29.90 25.16
C HIS A 357 -11.71 -30.89 26.19
N PHE A 358 -12.97 -31.30 26.04
CA PHE A 358 -13.61 -32.26 26.93
C PHE A 358 -12.87 -33.60 26.98
N PHE A 359 -12.58 -34.22 25.82
CA PHE A 359 -11.93 -35.53 25.78
C PHE A 359 -10.49 -35.51 26.29
N ASN A 360 -9.80 -34.38 26.20
CA ASN A 360 -8.42 -34.23 26.68
C ASN A 360 -8.33 -33.57 28.06
N HIS A 361 -9.45 -33.42 28.80
CA HIS A 361 -9.51 -32.82 30.13
C HIS A 361 -8.92 -31.40 30.19
N CYS A 362 -9.11 -30.61 29.13
CA CYS A 362 -8.63 -29.24 29.03
C CYS A 362 -9.73 -28.23 29.40
N PRO A 363 -9.35 -27.07 29.95
CA PRO A 363 -10.28 -25.95 30.10
C PRO A 363 -10.86 -25.54 28.75
N VAL A 364 -12.14 -25.15 28.73
CA VAL A 364 -12.79 -24.59 27.54
C VAL A 364 -12.33 -23.13 27.35
N ASN A 365 -11.08 -22.97 26.95
CA ASN A 365 -10.47 -21.67 26.63
C ASN A 365 -9.95 -21.70 25.20
N THR A 366 -10.89 -21.73 24.26
CA THR A 366 -10.62 -21.80 22.82
C THR A 366 -9.92 -20.54 22.35
N ARG A 367 -8.76 -20.70 21.72
CA ARG A 367 -8.08 -19.63 21.01
C ARG A 367 -8.95 -19.10 19.87
N ALA A 368 -9.02 -17.78 19.76
CA ALA A 368 -9.72 -17.11 18.66
C ALA A 368 -9.22 -17.58 17.28
N GLY A 369 -10.10 -17.51 16.27
CA GLY A 369 -9.76 -17.89 14.89
C GLY A 369 -10.05 -19.36 14.54
N TYR A 370 -10.81 -20.09 15.37
CA TYR A 370 -11.29 -21.43 15.02
C TYR A 370 -12.22 -21.39 13.80
N VAL A 371 -11.94 -22.25 12.81
CA VAL A 371 -12.75 -22.43 11.61
C VAL A 371 -13.41 -23.82 11.66
N PRO A 372 -14.74 -23.90 11.82
CA PRO A 372 -15.44 -25.17 11.87
C PRO A 372 -15.46 -25.87 10.50
N MET A 373 -15.48 -27.20 10.53
CA MET A 373 -15.61 -28.10 9.39
C MET A 373 -16.74 -29.11 9.62
N VAL A 374 -17.60 -29.31 8.61
CA VAL A 374 -18.52 -30.46 8.59
C VAL A 374 -17.83 -31.60 7.84
N ASN A 375 -17.21 -32.51 8.59
CA ASN A 375 -16.63 -33.73 8.01
C ASN A 375 -17.74 -34.69 7.56
N GLY A 376 -17.71 -35.13 6.30
CA GLY A 376 -18.76 -35.95 5.70
C GLY A 376 -18.98 -37.30 6.41
N ARG A 377 -17.95 -37.84 7.07
CA ARG A 377 -18.03 -39.10 7.87
C ARG A 377 -18.93 -39.03 9.10
N HIS A 378 -19.30 -37.83 9.53
CA HIS A 378 -20.00 -37.60 10.78
C HIS A 378 -21.25 -36.76 10.60
N PHE A 379 -21.71 -36.65 9.34
CA PHE A 379 -22.83 -35.80 8.97
C PHE A 379 -24.13 -36.23 9.67
N GLU A 380 -24.32 -37.54 9.85
CA GLU A 380 -25.45 -38.14 10.54
C GLU A 380 -25.56 -37.75 12.02
N LYS A 381 -24.48 -37.21 12.61
CA LYS A 381 -24.48 -36.70 14.00
C LYS A 381 -25.08 -35.30 14.13
N GLY A 382 -25.57 -34.72 13.03
CA GLY A 382 -26.16 -33.39 12.96
C GLY A 382 -25.15 -32.27 12.73
N ILE A 383 -25.67 -31.09 12.39
CA ILE A 383 -24.88 -29.89 12.12
C ILE A 383 -25.09 -28.87 13.23
N ASN A 384 -24.04 -28.60 14.00
CA ASN A 384 -24.01 -27.62 15.08
C ASN A 384 -22.79 -26.70 14.91
N ILE A 385 -23.00 -25.56 14.25
CA ILE A 385 -21.96 -24.58 13.96
C ILE A 385 -22.20 -23.32 14.79
N SER A 386 -21.16 -22.84 15.47
CA SER A 386 -21.22 -21.60 16.25
C SER A 386 -21.75 -20.43 15.41
N ALA A 387 -22.64 -19.63 16.01
CA ALA A 387 -23.16 -18.41 15.38
C ALA A 387 -22.06 -17.38 15.08
N ASN A 388 -20.96 -17.40 15.85
CA ASN A 388 -19.83 -16.48 15.70
C ASN A 388 -18.81 -16.92 14.63
N ALA A 389 -18.97 -18.11 14.05
CA ALA A 389 -18.07 -18.57 13.00
C ALA A 389 -18.27 -17.75 11.72
N GLN A 390 -17.18 -17.15 11.21
CA GLN A 390 -17.20 -16.39 9.96
C GLN A 390 -17.08 -17.27 8.72
N TYR A 391 -16.44 -18.43 8.85
CA TYR A 391 -16.17 -19.37 7.78
C TYR A 391 -16.65 -20.75 8.17
N LEU A 392 -17.03 -21.56 7.19
CA LEU A 392 -17.41 -22.96 7.38
C LEU A 392 -16.78 -23.80 6.27
N LEU A 393 -15.90 -24.73 6.66
CA LEU A 393 -15.28 -25.71 5.76
C LEU A 393 -16.25 -26.86 5.47
N GLY A 394 -16.29 -27.25 4.20
CA GLY A 394 -17.07 -28.39 3.71
C GLY A 394 -16.48 -29.75 4.06
N PHE A 395 -16.97 -30.79 3.37
CA PHE A 395 -16.56 -32.18 3.60
C PHE A 395 -15.05 -32.39 3.35
N ASN A 396 -14.40 -33.16 4.25
CA ASN A 396 -13.00 -33.53 4.13
C ASN A 396 -12.80 -34.69 3.15
N GLU A 397 -12.08 -34.46 2.06
CA GLU A 397 -11.71 -35.45 1.04
C GLU A 397 -12.86 -36.40 0.67
N PRO A 398 -14.01 -35.88 0.21
CA PRO A 398 -15.12 -36.74 -0.24
C PRO A 398 -14.73 -37.62 -1.43
N ASP A 399 -13.70 -37.24 -2.17
CA ASP A 399 -13.11 -37.94 -3.30
C ASP A 399 -12.16 -39.09 -2.90
N HIS A 400 -11.88 -39.28 -1.61
CA HIS A 400 -10.99 -40.33 -1.12
C HIS A 400 -11.75 -41.42 -0.34
N HIS A 401 -11.51 -42.69 -0.66
CA HIS A 401 -12.20 -43.84 -0.05
C HIS A 401 -11.98 -43.93 1.46
N ASP A 402 -10.76 -43.61 1.91
CA ASP A 402 -10.38 -43.67 3.32
C ASP A 402 -10.70 -42.38 4.09
N GLN A 403 -11.50 -41.50 3.51
CA GLN A 403 -11.98 -40.25 4.12
C GLN A 403 -13.51 -40.16 4.02
N SER A 404 -14.10 -38.98 3.72
CA SER A 404 -15.56 -38.85 3.69
C SER A 404 -16.22 -39.78 2.66
N ASN A 405 -15.50 -40.19 1.61
CA ASN A 405 -15.93 -41.21 0.63
C ASN A 405 -17.38 -41.00 0.14
N LEU A 406 -17.65 -39.80 -0.37
CA LEU A 406 -18.96 -39.42 -0.84
C LEU A 406 -18.98 -39.46 -2.36
N THR A 407 -20.00 -40.11 -2.91
CA THR A 407 -20.37 -39.84 -4.30
C THR A 407 -20.77 -38.37 -4.45
N VAL A 408 -20.61 -37.83 -5.65
CA VAL A 408 -21.04 -36.45 -5.94
C VAL A 408 -22.52 -36.25 -5.58
N ALA A 409 -23.38 -37.21 -5.91
CA ALA A 409 -24.81 -37.12 -5.63
C ALA A 409 -25.12 -37.05 -4.12
N GLN A 410 -24.44 -37.87 -3.30
CA GLN A 410 -24.56 -37.79 -1.84
C GLN A 410 -24.10 -36.43 -1.32
N ALA A 411 -22.94 -35.95 -1.79
CA ALA A 411 -22.41 -34.66 -1.38
C ALA A 411 -23.35 -33.50 -1.74
N VAL A 412 -24.03 -33.52 -2.89
CA VAL A 412 -25.03 -32.50 -3.28
C VAL A 412 -26.19 -32.45 -2.29
N VAL A 413 -26.74 -33.62 -1.91
CA VAL A 413 -27.84 -33.70 -0.94
C VAL A 413 -27.41 -33.16 0.41
N MET A 414 -26.25 -33.62 0.90
CA MET A 414 -25.68 -33.19 2.18
C MET A 414 -25.31 -31.69 2.17
N TRP A 415 -24.81 -31.17 1.05
CA TRP A 415 -24.43 -29.77 0.92
C TRP A 415 -25.63 -28.84 1.05
N ARG A 416 -26.74 -29.15 0.39
CA ARG A 416 -27.98 -28.37 0.50
C ARG A 416 -28.51 -28.29 1.93
N GLU A 417 -28.31 -29.34 2.71
CA GLU A 417 -28.64 -29.31 4.12
C GLU A 417 -27.64 -28.45 4.91
N LEU A 418 -26.34 -28.61 4.66
CA LEU A 418 -25.28 -27.78 5.27
C LEU A 418 -25.51 -26.28 5.04
N GLU A 419 -25.93 -25.88 3.84
CA GLU A 419 -26.20 -24.48 3.50
C GLU A 419 -27.22 -23.81 4.43
N LYS A 420 -28.20 -24.57 4.94
CA LYS A 420 -29.22 -24.05 5.88
C LYS A 420 -28.60 -23.59 7.20
N HIS A 421 -27.43 -24.13 7.58
CA HIS A 421 -26.71 -23.78 8.81
C HIS A 421 -25.61 -22.71 8.60
N ALA A 422 -25.45 -22.25 7.35
CA ALA A 422 -24.36 -21.37 6.94
C ALA A 422 -24.77 -19.89 6.79
N THR A 423 -25.96 -19.50 7.27
CA THR A 423 -26.42 -18.11 7.25
C THR A 423 -25.39 -17.19 7.90
N GLY A 424 -25.00 -16.12 7.18
CA GLY A 424 -24.00 -15.14 7.62
C GLY A 424 -22.54 -15.62 7.54
N LYS A 425 -22.28 -16.83 7.05
CA LYS A 425 -20.94 -17.41 6.95
C LYS A 425 -20.47 -17.52 5.51
N ILE A 426 -19.16 -17.47 5.32
CA ILE A 426 -18.49 -17.79 4.05
C ILE A 426 -18.36 -19.31 3.95
N LEU A 427 -18.96 -19.89 2.91
CA LEU A 427 -18.91 -21.33 2.63
C LEU A 427 -17.69 -21.69 1.80
N VAL A 428 -16.81 -22.53 2.36
CA VAL A 428 -15.66 -23.08 1.65
C VAL A 428 -16.02 -24.49 1.18
N SER A 429 -15.79 -24.80 -0.10
CA SER A 429 -16.14 -26.07 -0.74
C SER A 429 -15.70 -27.31 0.05
N PRO A 430 -16.19 -28.51 -0.30
CA PRO A 430 -15.49 -29.73 0.10
C PRO A 430 -14.00 -29.64 -0.27
N ALA A 431 -13.13 -30.05 0.65
CA ALA A 431 -11.68 -30.01 0.49
C ALA A 431 -11.25 -31.27 -0.26
N VAL A 432 -10.87 -31.14 -1.53
CA VAL A 432 -10.61 -32.28 -2.43
C VAL A 432 -9.12 -32.43 -2.76
N THR A 433 -8.71 -33.64 -3.09
CA THR A 433 -7.43 -33.92 -3.77
C THR A 433 -7.61 -33.96 -5.30
N ASN A 434 -8.83 -34.25 -5.77
CA ASN A 434 -9.22 -34.39 -7.16
C ASN A 434 -10.17 -33.27 -7.63
N LEU A 435 -9.63 -32.33 -8.41
CA LEU A 435 -10.40 -31.19 -8.97
C LEU A 435 -11.51 -31.60 -9.96
N ASN A 436 -11.51 -32.83 -10.48
CA ASN A 436 -12.61 -33.30 -11.35
C ASN A 436 -13.83 -33.67 -10.52
N TRP A 437 -13.63 -34.28 -9.34
CA TRP A 437 -14.73 -34.52 -8.40
C TRP A 437 -15.40 -33.21 -8.01
N LEU A 438 -14.61 -32.18 -7.63
CA LEU A 438 -15.15 -30.87 -7.27
C LEU A 438 -15.90 -30.20 -8.44
N GLN A 439 -15.38 -30.32 -9.67
CA GLN A 439 -16.08 -29.82 -10.85
C GLN A 439 -17.43 -30.49 -11.05
N HIS A 440 -17.49 -31.82 -10.93
CA HIS A 440 -18.75 -32.56 -11.05
C HIS A 440 -19.72 -32.20 -9.92
N PHE A 441 -19.23 -32.00 -8.70
CA PHE A 441 -20.02 -31.51 -7.58
C PHE A 441 -20.61 -30.13 -7.86
N LEU A 442 -19.80 -29.14 -8.24
CA LEU A 442 -20.30 -27.79 -8.55
C LEU A 442 -21.26 -27.80 -9.76
N HIS A 443 -21.04 -28.69 -10.72
CA HIS A 443 -21.94 -28.86 -11.85
C HIS A 443 -23.30 -29.46 -11.45
N GLN A 444 -23.32 -30.49 -10.59
CA GLN A 444 -24.57 -31.14 -10.16
C GLN A 444 -25.32 -30.36 -9.05
N CYS A 445 -24.60 -29.60 -8.22
CA CYS A 445 -25.17 -28.77 -7.17
C CYS A 445 -25.68 -27.44 -7.75
N HIS A 446 -26.66 -27.49 -8.65
CA HIS A 446 -27.27 -26.30 -9.23
C HIS A 446 -27.80 -25.37 -8.11
N ASN A 447 -27.40 -24.10 -8.16
CA ASN A 447 -27.72 -23.04 -7.20
C ASN A 447 -27.14 -23.19 -5.79
N CYS A 448 -26.25 -24.16 -5.55
CA CYS A 448 -25.56 -24.23 -4.27
C CYS A 448 -24.55 -23.09 -4.14
N ARG A 449 -24.52 -22.44 -2.97
CA ARG A 449 -23.53 -21.43 -2.62
C ARG A 449 -22.22 -22.09 -2.23
N VAL A 450 -21.17 -21.70 -2.95
CA VAL A 450 -19.77 -22.00 -2.63
C VAL A 450 -19.01 -20.71 -2.84
N ASP A 451 -18.54 -20.10 -1.76
CA ASP A 451 -17.89 -18.79 -1.77
C ASP A 451 -16.39 -18.93 -2.03
N HIS A 452 -15.75 -19.95 -1.43
CA HIS A 452 -14.33 -20.27 -1.56
C HIS A 452 -14.12 -21.74 -1.93
N VAL A 453 -12.93 -22.07 -2.47
CA VAL A 453 -12.56 -23.44 -2.83
C VAL A 453 -11.46 -23.96 -1.92
N ALA A 454 -11.67 -25.12 -1.30
CA ALA A 454 -10.66 -25.83 -0.52
C ALA A 454 -10.01 -26.97 -1.34
N VAL A 455 -8.69 -27.12 -1.20
CA VAL A 455 -7.90 -28.19 -1.82
C VAL A 455 -6.83 -28.70 -0.87
N HIS A 456 -6.50 -29.98 -1.00
CA HIS A 456 -5.34 -30.60 -0.36
C HIS A 456 -4.28 -30.92 -1.42
N ILE A 457 -3.03 -30.52 -1.18
CA ILE A 457 -1.94 -30.72 -2.14
C ILE A 457 -0.68 -31.17 -1.41
N TYR A 458 -0.39 -32.47 -1.54
CA TYR A 458 0.80 -33.09 -0.98
C TYR A 458 1.85 -33.30 -2.07
N ARG A 459 2.89 -32.47 -2.08
CA ARG A 459 4.02 -32.49 -3.03
C ARG A 459 5.27 -31.97 -2.33
N CYS A 460 6.43 -32.43 -2.78
CA CYS A 460 7.72 -31.95 -2.28
C CYS A 460 8.32 -30.80 -3.12
N ASP A 461 7.63 -30.40 -4.19
CA ASP A 461 8.04 -29.34 -5.10
C ASP A 461 7.07 -28.16 -4.98
N ALA A 462 7.60 -27.01 -4.53
CA ALA A 462 6.83 -25.79 -4.34
C ALA A 462 6.15 -25.31 -5.64
N HIS A 463 6.80 -25.45 -6.79
CA HIS A 463 6.24 -25.04 -8.08
C HIS A 463 5.09 -25.93 -8.52
N GLN A 464 5.10 -27.22 -8.18
CA GLN A 464 3.97 -28.12 -8.46
C GLN A 464 2.74 -27.72 -7.64
N ILE A 465 2.92 -27.33 -6.38
CA ILE A 465 1.83 -26.79 -5.56
C ILE A 465 1.28 -25.52 -6.18
N MET A 466 2.14 -24.56 -6.51
CA MET A 466 1.70 -23.30 -7.11
C MET A 466 1.01 -23.50 -8.46
N THR A 467 1.47 -24.44 -9.27
CA THR A 467 0.83 -24.82 -10.55
C THR A 467 -0.57 -25.37 -10.31
N LYS A 468 -0.73 -26.27 -9.34
CA LYS A 468 -2.04 -26.85 -9.01
C LYS A 468 -3.00 -25.81 -8.43
N LEU A 469 -2.52 -24.90 -7.59
CA LEU A 469 -3.32 -23.78 -7.09
C LEU A 469 -3.75 -22.83 -8.22
N LYS A 470 -2.86 -22.55 -9.17
CA LYS A 470 -3.20 -21.75 -10.35
C LYS A 470 -4.25 -22.44 -11.21
N GLN A 471 -4.15 -23.75 -11.42
CA GLN A 471 -5.18 -24.54 -12.12
C GLN A 471 -6.54 -24.49 -11.40
N THR A 472 -6.55 -24.59 -10.06
CA THR A 472 -7.76 -24.42 -9.26
C THR A 472 -8.37 -23.03 -9.46
N TRP A 473 -7.55 -21.98 -9.43
CA TRP A 473 -8.00 -20.60 -9.68
C TRP A 473 -8.59 -20.43 -11.08
N ASP A 474 -7.91 -20.95 -12.11
CA ASP A 474 -8.35 -20.84 -13.50
C ASP A 474 -9.62 -21.62 -13.79
N LYS A 475 -9.88 -22.69 -13.02
CA LYS A 475 -11.07 -23.53 -13.19
C LYS A 475 -12.30 -22.97 -12.48
N PHE A 476 -12.12 -22.35 -11.31
CA PHE A 476 -13.25 -21.98 -10.43
C PHE A 476 -13.37 -20.49 -10.14
N HIS A 477 -12.31 -19.70 -10.35
CA HIS A 477 -12.25 -18.25 -10.09
C HIS A 477 -12.79 -17.83 -8.72
N LYS A 478 -12.48 -18.61 -7.68
CA LYS A 478 -12.84 -18.37 -6.29
C LYS A 478 -11.59 -18.39 -5.42
N PRO A 479 -11.52 -17.59 -4.32
CA PRO A 479 -10.33 -17.56 -3.49
C PRO A 479 -10.08 -18.93 -2.84
N ILE A 480 -8.81 -19.33 -2.80
CA ILE A 480 -8.42 -20.71 -2.50
C ILE A 480 -7.97 -20.85 -1.05
N TRP A 481 -8.44 -21.92 -0.41
CA TRP A 481 -7.93 -22.43 0.85
C TRP A 481 -7.09 -23.68 0.58
N LEU A 482 -5.79 -23.61 0.82
CA LEU A 482 -4.91 -24.78 0.85
C LEU A 482 -4.94 -25.34 2.28
N THR A 483 -5.99 -26.09 2.61
CA THR A 483 -6.24 -26.53 4.00
C THR A 483 -5.25 -27.59 4.46
N GLU A 484 -4.63 -28.34 3.54
CA GLU A 484 -3.56 -29.28 3.85
C GLU A 484 -2.50 -29.31 2.76
N PHE A 485 -1.23 -29.22 3.18
CA PHE A 485 -0.07 -29.49 2.35
C PHE A 485 1.14 -29.90 3.19
N ALA A 486 1.96 -30.78 2.63
CA ALA A 486 3.24 -31.24 3.15
C ALA A 486 4.04 -31.90 2.01
N CYS A 487 5.32 -32.17 2.23
CA CYS A 487 6.06 -33.11 1.38
C CYS A 487 5.76 -34.54 1.87
N PRO A 488 5.03 -35.37 1.11
CA PRO A 488 4.74 -36.75 1.51
C PRO A 488 5.97 -37.64 1.37
N HIS A 489 6.00 -38.76 2.08
CA HIS A 489 7.02 -39.82 2.03
C HIS A 489 8.47 -39.42 2.35
N THR A 490 8.77 -38.15 2.63
CA THR A 490 10.08 -37.79 3.16
C THR A 490 10.14 -38.12 4.64
N THR A 491 11.30 -38.65 5.07
CA THR A 491 11.65 -38.86 6.48
C THR A 491 12.68 -37.83 6.96
N SER A 492 13.07 -36.90 6.09
CA SER A 492 14.09 -35.88 6.35
C SER A 492 13.43 -34.58 6.78
N VAL A 493 13.66 -34.19 8.05
CA VAL A 493 13.28 -32.87 8.57
C VAL A 493 13.90 -31.74 7.73
N ASN A 494 15.11 -31.95 7.21
CA ASN A 494 15.78 -30.96 6.37
C ASN A 494 15.09 -30.79 5.01
N ASP A 495 14.58 -31.86 4.43
CA ASP A 495 13.88 -31.81 3.13
C ASP A 495 12.52 -31.13 3.32
N GLN A 496 11.80 -31.43 4.40
CA GLN A 496 10.58 -30.71 4.79
C GLN A 496 10.86 -29.22 4.97
N LEU A 497 11.95 -28.88 5.66
CA LEU A 497 12.32 -27.49 5.92
C LEU A 497 12.73 -26.76 4.63
N GLN A 498 13.45 -27.42 3.72
CA GLN A 498 13.78 -26.85 2.42
C GLN A 498 12.52 -26.58 1.59
N PHE A 499 11.65 -27.58 1.47
CA PHE A 499 10.39 -27.42 0.77
C PHE A 499 9.53 -26.31 1.39
N MET A 500 9.45 -26.24 2.73
CA MET A 500 8.74 -25.18 3.45
C MET A 500 9.34 -23.79 3.16
N ARG A 501 10.67 -23.65 3.12
CA ARG A 501 11.36 -22.40 2.77
C ARG A 501 11.02 -21.91 1.36
N GLU A 502 10.80 -22.83 0.43
CA GLU A 502 10.47 -22.51 -0.96
C GLU A 502 8.98 -22.18 -1.14
N VAL A 503 8.08 -22.96 -0.52
CA VAL A 503 6.63 -22.84 -0.77
C VAL A 503 5.97 -21.68 -0.01
N LEU A 504 6.37 -21.41 1.25
CA LEU A 504 5.65 -20.41 2.06
C LEU A 504 5.71 -18.99 1.46
N PRO A 505 6.86 -18.47 0.95
CA PRO A 505 6.89 -17.17 0.27
C PRO A 505 6.01 -17.11 -0.98
N LEU A 506 5.87 -18.22 -1.71
CA LEU A 506 5.02 -18.30 -2.89
C LEU A 506 3.53 -18.27 -2.51
N LEU A 507 3.15 -18.95 -1.43
CA LEU A 507 1.78 -18.90 -0.91
C LEU A 507 1.41 -17.49 -0.40
N GLU A 508 2.34 -16.82 0.28
CA GLU A 508 2.14 -15.45 0.77
C GLU A 508 1.98 -14.44 -0.38
N SER A 509 2.80 -14.55 -1.43
CA SER A 509 2.75 -13.62 -2.57
C SER A 509 1.59 -13.88 -3.54
N ALA A 510 0.99 -15.07 -3.54
CA ALA A 510 -0.10 -15.42 -4.45
C ALA A 510 -1.45 -14.78 -4.05
N PRO A 511 -2.05 -13.91 -4.89
CA PRO A 511 -3.29 -13.20 -4.54
C PRO A 511 -4.54 -14.10 -4.55
N TYR A 512 -4.50 -15.22 -5.28
CA TYR A 512 -5.59 -16.20 -5.32
C TYR A 512 -5.59 -17.17 -4.14
N VAL A 513 -4.52 -17.20 -3.34
CA VAL A 513 -4.44 -17.97 -2.09
C VAL A 513 -4.98 -17.10 -0.95
N PHE A 514 -6.14 -17.48 -0.44
CA PHE A 514 -6.79 -16.79 0.68
C PHE A 514 -6.22 -17.26 2.01
N ARG A 515 -6.05 -18.57 2.20
CA ARG A 515 -5.55 -19.20 3.43
C ARG A 515 -4.78 -20.48 3.13
N TYR A 516 -3.83 -20.82 3.99
CA TYR A 516 -3.12 -22.10 3.94
C TYR A 516 -2.85 -22.65 5.34
N ALA A 517 -2.78 -23.98 5.47
CA ALA A 517 -2.41 -24.65 6.71
C ALA A 517 -1.51 -25.86 6.42
N TRP A 518 -0.34 -25.88 7.07
CA TRP A 518 0.60 -26.99 6.98
C TRP A 518 0.02 -28.23 7.66
N PHE A 519 0.23 -29.39 7.05
CA PHE A 519 -0.08 -30.69 7.64
C PHE A 519 1.21 -31.42 8.02
N VAL A 520 1.44 -31.83 9.26
CA VAL A 520 0.52 -31.95 10.39
C VAL A 520 1.03 -31.18 11.61
N SER A 521 0.14 -30.72 12.49
CA SER A 521 0.56 -30.08 13.75
C SER A 521 1.37 -31.04 14.61
N ARG A 522 0.92 -32.28 14.75
CA ARG A 522 1.57 -33.33 15.54
C ARG A 522 1.37 -34.68 14.88
N TRP A 523 2.47 -35.31 14.52
CA TRP A 523 2.47 -36.69 14.09
C TRP A 523 2.62 -37.61 15.31
N LEU A 524 1.79 -38.64 15.37
CA LEU A 524 2.02 -39.82 16.22
C LEU A 524 2.14 -41.01 15.27
N HIS A 525 2.97 -42.01 15.62
CA HIS A 525 3.09 -43.29 14.92
C HIS A 525 1.71 -43.96 14.70
N HIS A 526 0.95 -43.52 13.71
CA HIS A 526 -0.27 -44.13 13.23
C HIS A 526 -0.02 -44.68 11.84
N ASN A 527 -0.71 -45.78 11.55
CA ASN A 527 -0.63 -46.54 10.30
C ASN A 527 -1.20 -45.77 9.10
N ASP A 528 -0.76 -44.53 8.86
CA ASP A 528 -1.10 -43.72 7.68
C ASP A 528 -0.36 -44.23 6.42
N GLY A 529 0.03 -45.51 6.41
CA GLY A 529 0.80 -46.15 5.34
C GLY A 529 2.19 -45.54 5.09
N ASN A 530 2.76 -44.81 6.07
CA ASN A 530 3.98 -44.00 5.90
C ASN A 530 3.84 -42.89 4.82
N TRP A 531 2.63 -42.40 4.57
CA TRP A 531 2.37 -41.31 3.62
C TRP A 531 2.88 -39.96 4.14
N VAL A 532 2.61 -39.65 5.41
CA VAL A 532 3.20 -38.52 6.14
C VAL A 532 3.99 -39.08 7.32
N ASP A 533 5.20 -38.57 7.51
CA ASP A 533 6.16 -39.02 8.51
C ASP A 533 6.32 -37.97 9.63
N GLY A 534 6.88 -38.37 10.77
CA GLY A 534 7.20 -37.49 11.89
C GLY A 534 8.06 -36.27 11.52
N SER A 535 8.83 -36.36 10.43
CA SER A 535 9.58 -35.23 9.87
C SER A 535 8.71 -34.03 9.48
N ALA A 536 7.43 -34.24 9.12
CA ALA A 536 6.47 -33.19 8.78
C ALA A 536 5.81 -32.53 10.01
N SER A 537 6.02 -33.09 11.21
CA SER A 537 5.35 -32.66 12.44
C SER A 537 5.82 -31.28 12.88
N LEU A 538 4.89 -30.34 13.12
CA LEU A 538 5.21 -29.03 13.70
C LEU A 538 5.46 -29.07 15.21
N MET A 539 5.01 -30.12 15.90
CA MET A 539 5.20 -30.33 17.34
C MET A 539 6.00 -31.61 17.58
N LYS A 540 6.58 -31.73 18.77
CA LYS A 540 7.18 -32.98 19.23
C LYS A 540 6.10 -34.00 19.56
N GLU A 541 6.41 -35.28 19.38
CA GLU A 541 5.45 -36.39 19.42
C GLU A 541 4.55 -36.40 20.68
N ASN A 542 5.07 -36.05 21.86
CA ASN A 542 4.29 -36.04 23.11
C ASN A 542 4.48 -34.76 23.93
N SER A 543 4.73 -33.62 23.28
CA SER A 543 4.87 -32.33 23.94
C SER A 543 4.24 -31.21 23.11
N ALA A 544 3.64 -30.23 23.79
CA ALA A 544 3.21 -28.96 23.17
C ALA A 544 4.39 -28.09 22.68
N GLU A 545 5.63 -28.57 22.78
CA GLU A 545 6.79 -27.90 22.20
C GLU A 545 6.83 -28.04 20.68
N LEU A 546 7.16 -26.94 20.00
CA LEU A 546 7.43 -26.92 18.56
C LEU A 546 8.64 -27.82 18.23
N SER A 547 8.56 -28.49 17.09
CA SER A 547 9.71 -29.14 16.46
C SER A 547 10.60 -28.10 15.76
N THR A 548 11.74 -28.51 15.21
CA THR A 548 12.56 -27.64 14.33
C THR A 548 11.74 -27.07 13.17
N LEU A 549 10.89 -27.89 12.57
CA LEU A 549 9.99 -27.48 11.49
C LEU A 549 8.89 -26.53 12.00
N GLY A 550 8.33 -26.84 13.17
CA GLY A 550 7.36 -25.99 13.88
C GLY A 550 7.87 -24.60 14.19
N HIS A 551 9.11 -24.50 14.68
CA HIS A 551 9.75 -23.22 14.93
C HIS A 551 9.88 -22.40 13.64
N TYR A 552 10.28 -23.04 12.53
CA TYR A 552 10.34 -22.33 11.25
C TYR A 552 8.95 -21.90 10.77
N TYR A 553 7.95 -22.79 10.78
CA TYR A 553 6.59 -22.45 10.35
C TYR A 553 5.94 -21.35 11.21
N ASN A 554 6.06 -21.46 12.53
CA ASN A 554 5.51 -20.46 13.45
C ASN A 554 6.23 -19.12 13.26
N ASN A 555 7.56 -19.10 13.20
CA ASN A 555 8.31 -17.85 13.07
C ASN A 555 8.45 -17.33 11.63
N PHE A 556 7.92 -18.06 10.64
CA PHE A 556 7.90 -17.58 9.26
C PHE A 556 7.00 -16.34 9.18
N MET A 557 7.58 -15.27 8.60
CA MET A 557 7.17 -13.85 8.55
C MET A 557 7.88 -12.98 9.58
#